data_AF-A0A1N6HB24-F1
#
_entry.id   AF-A0A1N6HB24-F1
#
_cell.length_a   1.000
_cell.length_b   1.000
_cell.length_c   1.000
_cell.angle_alpha   90.00
_cell.angle_beta   90.00
_cell.angle_gamma   90.00
#
_symmetry.space_group_name_H-M   'P 1'
#
loop_
_entity.id
_entity.type
_entity.pdbx_description
1 polymer ?
#
loop_
_entity_poly.entity_id
_entity_poly.type
_entity_poly.pdbx_seq_one_letter_code
_entity_poly.pdbx_strand_id
1 'polypeptide(L)'
;MVASSGRGRRVKPSGGFELGAWYFMRISGLTLVLLALGHLFIVHILFNVETINYAFVADRWTKPGSGFFWRLWDLAMVVLAVIHGLNGLRQILDEYIVRPGRRVIVHTLIWTVATVLVGMGSYAILMFEKDQEYIKAHPRKGQSQTVTASVAPRGR
;
A
#
# COMPACT_ATOMS: atom_id res chain seq x y z
N MET A 1 38.87 -17.06 33.25
CA MET A 1 37.53 -17.25 32.65
C MET A 1 37.19 -16.00 31.86
N VAL A 2 37.32 -16.04 30.53
CA VAL A 2 37.02 -14.88 29.67
C VAL A 2 35.60 -15.05 29.14
N ALA A 3 34.72 -14.14 29.55
CA ALA A 3 33.39 -14.01 28.96
C ALA A 3 33.53 -13.43 27.55
N SER A 4 33.36 -14.29 26.54
CA SER A 4 33.13 -13.82 25.17
C SER A 4 31.70 -13.29 25.09
N SER A 5 31.54 -11.98 25.26
CA SER A 5 30.35 -11.26 24.84
C SER A 5 30.35 -11.23 23.32
N GLY A 6 29.89 -12.32 22.71
CA GLY A 6 29.58 -12.36 21.30
C GLY A 6 28.43 -11.41 21.03
N ARG A 7 28.75 -10.15 20.65
CA ARG A 7 27.79 -9.28 19.95
C ARG A 7 27.16 -10.13 18.87
N GLY A 8 25.85 -10.41 19.01
CA GLY A 8 25.07 -11.20 18.07
C GLY A 8 25.05 -10.54 16.70
N ARG A 9 26.12 -10.74 15.92
CA ARG A 9 26.16 -10.38 14.52
C ARG A 9 25.28 -11.41 13.84
N ARG A 10 23.99 -11.10 13.69
CA ARG A 10 23.03 -11.92 12.93
C ARG A 10 23.71 -12.22 11.59
N VAL A 11 24.12 -13.47 11.42
CA VAL A 11 24.91 -13.90 10.27
C VAL A 11 24.06 -13.61 9.03
N LYS A 12 24.58 -12.81 8.10
CA LYS A 12 23.93 -12.61 6.80
C LYS A 12 23.75 -14.01 6.19
N PRO A 13 22.54 -14.39 5.72
CA PRO A 13 22.35 -15.70 5.12
C PRO A 13 23.36 -15.92 4.01
N SER A 14 24.02 -17.08 3.98
CA SER A 14 25.15 -17.35 3.08
C SER A 14 24.73 -17.61 1.63
N GLY A 15 23.42 -17.80 1.36
CA GLY A 15 22.89 -17.99 0.01
C GLY A 15 21.41 -18.40 -0.03
N GLY A 16 20.90 -18.66 -1.24
CA GLY A 16 19.58 -19.25 -1.47
C GLY A 16 18.39 -18.32 -1.18
N PHE A 17 17.24 -18.93 -0.86
CA PHE A 17 15.97 -18.25 -0.60
C PHE A 17 16.06 -17.26 0.57
N GLU A 18 16.79 -17.62 1.62
CA GLU A 18 16.96 -16.75 2.79
C GLU A 18 17.73 -15.47 2.47
N LEU A 19 18.75 -15.55 1.60
CA LEU A 19 19.47 -14.38 1.13
C LEU A 19 18.58 -13.48 0.27
N GLY A 20 17.75 -14.07 -0.60
CA GLY A 20 16.76 -13.34 -1.40
C GLY A 20 15.73 -12.63 -0.52
N ALA A 21 15.13 -13.34 0.43
CA ALA A 21 14.20 -12.78 1.41
C ALA A 21 14.85 -11.69 2.27
N TRP A 22 16.15 -11.84 2.59
CA TRP A 22 16.90 -10.83 3.31
C TRP A 22 16.99 -9.54 2.51
N TYR A 23 17.44 -9.57 1.25
CA TYR A 23 17.52 -8.38 0.40
C TYR A 23 16.15 -7.76 0.18
N PHE A 24 15.13 -8.59 -0.09
CA PHE A 24 13.76 -8.13 -0.24
C PHE A 24 13.33 -7.26 0.94
N MET A 25 13.51 -7.70 2.19
CA MET A 25 13.09 -6.92 3.37
C MET A 25 13.79 -5.56 3.47
N ARG A 26 15.06 -5.43 3.02
CA ARG A 26 15.80 -4.16 3.12
C ARG A 26 15.36 -3.20 2.04
N ILE A 27 15.33 -3.68 0.80
CA ILE A 27 14.98 -2.88 -0.37
C ILE A 27 13.52 -2.45 -0.27
N SER A 28 12.60 -3.40 -0.03
CA SER A 28 11.17 -3.07 0.12
C SER A 28 10.91 -2.15 1.30
N GLY A 29 11.62 -2.30 2.43
CA GLY A 29 11.49 -1.39 3.57
C GLY A 29 11.85 0.05 3.20
N LEU A 30 13.00 0.25 2.55
CA LEU A 30 13.42 1.58 2.12
C LEU A 30 12.47 2.18 1.07
N THR A 31 12.05 1.38 0.10
CA THR A 31 11.04 1.80 -0.90
C THR A 31 9.72 2.18 -0.22
N LEU A 32 9.27 1.39 0.76
CA LEU A 32 8.04 1.65 1.51
C LEU A 32 8.11 2.92 2.34
N VAL A 33 9.27 3.32 2.87
CA VAL A 33 9.39 4.62 3.56
C VAL A 33 9.02 5.75 2.60
N LEU A 34 9.55 5.75 1.38
CA LEU A 34 9.23 6.78 0.39
C LEU A 34 7.77 6.73 -0.05
N LEU A 35 7.27 5.53 -0.36
CA LEU A 35 5.90 5.36 -0.83
C LEU A 35 4.86 5.68 0.26
N ALA A 36 5.03 5.14 1.47
CA ALA A 36 4.08 5.32 2.56
C ALA A 36 4.09 6.77 3.07
N LEU A 37 5.25 7.39 3.27
CA LEU A 37 5.31 8.78 3.69
C LEU A 37 4.76 9.73 2.62
N GLY A 38 5.09 9.49 1.34
CA GLY A 38 4.51 10.25 0.24
C GLY A 38 2.98 10.11 0.18
N HIS A 39 2.47 8.89 0.37
CA HIS A 39 1.03 8.65 0.47
C HIS A 39 0.40 9.40 1.64
N LEU A 40 0.98 9.29 2.84
CA LEU A 40 0.46 9.98 4.03
C LEU A 40 0.47 11.50 3.85
N PHE A 41 1.54 12.05 3.28
CA PHE A 41 1.66 13.47 3.00
C PHE A 41 0.60 13.96 2.01
N ILE A 42 0.47 13.29 0.86
CA ILE A 42 -0.47 13.71 -0.18
C ILE A 42 -1.92 13.55 0.30
N VAL A 43 -2.25 12.37 0.84
CA VAL A 43 -3.63 12.03 1.16
C VAL A 43 -4.10 12.76 2.42
N HIS A 44 -3.30 12.78 3.49
CA HIS A 44 -3.75 13.32 4.78
C HIS A 44 -3.35 14.76 5.04
N ILE A 45 -2.18 15.21 4.56
CA ILE A 45 -1.71 16.58 4.83
C ILE A 45 -2.17 17.55 3.74
N LEU A 46 -1.98 17.22 2.46
CA LEU A 46 -2.37 18.12 1.37
C LEU A 46 -3.88 18.13 1.13
N PHE A 47 -4.51 16.95 1.08
CA PHE A 47 -5.93 16.85 0.71
C PHE A 47 -6.89 16.73 1.91
N ASN A 48 -6.42 16.44 3.13
CA ASN A 48 -7.22 16.31 4.36
C ASN A 48 -8.34 15.24 4.28
N VAL A 49 -8.54 14.49 5.36
CA VAL A 49 -9.56 13.42 5.46
C VAL A 49 -10.99 13.90 5.18
N GLU A 50 -11.30 15.18 5.42
CA GLU A 50 -12.65 15.71 5.17
C GLU A 50 -13.02 15.87 3.70
N THR A 51 -12.02 15.86 2.79
CA THR A 51 -12.23 16.05 1.34
C THR A 51 -12.08 14.76 0.55
N ILE A 52 -11.53 13.70 1.15
CA ILE A 52 -11.37 12.41 0.50
C ILE A 52 -12.73 11.73 0.41
N ASN A 53 -13.19 11.51 -0.82
CA ASN A 53 -14.39 10.74 -1.13
C ASN A 53 -14.16 9.90 -2.40
N TYR A 54 -15.18 9.18 -2.86
CA TYR A 54 -15.09 8.40 -4.09
C TYR A 54 -14.68 9.25 -5.30
N ALA A 55 -15.25 10.44 -5.47
CA ALA A 55 -14.92 11.34 -6.58
C ALA A 55 -13.44 11.76 -6.57
N PHE A 56 -12.85 11.99 -5.39
CA PHE A 56 -11.40 12.23 -5.24
C PHE A 56 -10.56 11.07 -5.78
N VAL A 57 -10.90 9.83 -5.40
CA VAL A 57 -10.18 8.63 -5.85
C VAL A 57 -10.34 8.43 -7.35
N ALA A 58 -11.58 8.57 -7.85
CA ALA A 58 -11.90 8.44 -9.26
C ALA A 58 -11.13 9.46 -10.12
N ASP A 59 -11.10 10.73 -9.72
CA ASP A 59 -10.33 11.77 -10.40
C ASP A 59 -8.84 11.42 -10.42
N ARG A 60 -8.26 11.01 -9.28
CA ARG A 60 -6.84 10.67 -9.19
C ARG A 60 -6.47 9.50 -10.09
N TRP A 61 -7.28 8.45 -10.13
CA TRP A 61 -6.98 7.24 -10.90
C TRP A 61 -7.33 7.33 -12.38
N THR A 62 -8.22 8.24 -12.78
CA THR A 62 -8.68 8.35 -14.18
C THR A 62 -8.19 9.61 -14.89
N LYS A 63 -7.43 10.48 -14.20
CA LYS A 63 -6.85 11.69 -14.80
C LYS A 63 -5.99 11.34 -16.02
N PRO A 64 -6.24 11.95 -17.20
CA PRO A 64 -5.41 11.72 -18.38
C PRO A 64 -3.92 11.99 -18.08
N GLY A 65 -3.05 11.10 -18.56
CA GLY A 65 -1.60 11.16 -18.39
C GLY A 65 -1.07 10.74 -17.01
N SER A 66 -1.68 11.20 -15.91
CA SER A 66 -1.19 10.96 -14.54
C SER A 66 -1.89 9.82 -13.79
N GLY A 67 -3.07 9.39 -14.23
CA GLY A 67 -3.85 8.35 -13.55
C GLY A 67 -3.11 7.01 -13.44
N PHE A 68 -2.40 6.62 -14.50
CA PHE A 68 -1.57 5.41 -14.51
C PHE A 68 -0.47 5.45 -13.43
N PHE A 69 0.18 6.60 -13.24
CA PHE A 69 1.22 6.76 -12.21
C PHE A 69 0.65 6.52 -10.80
N TRP A 70 -0.52 7.10 -10.49
CA TRP A 70 -1.15 6.92 -9.19
C TRP A 70 -1.61 5.47 -8.94
N ARG A 71 -2.14 4.80 -9.96
CA ARG A 71 -2.48 3.38 -9.89
C ARG A 71 -1.25 2.53 -9.63
N LEU A 72 -0.14 2.80 -10.32
CA LEU A 72 1.11 2.07 -10.11
C LEU A 72 1.69 2.33 -8.72
N TRP A 73 1.65 3.58 -8.24
CA TRP A 73 2.06 3.96 -6.88
C TRP A 73 1.28 3.18 -5.82
N ASP A 74 -0.05 3.17 -5.91
CA ASP A 74 -0.91 2.45 -4.96
C ASP A 74 -0.76 0.93 -5.07
N LEU A 75 -0.63 0.39 -6.28
CA LEU A 75 -0.41 -1.04 -6.50
C LEU A 75 0.95 -1.48 -5.92
N ALA A 76 2.00 -0.71 -6.17
CA ALA A 76 3.32 -0.97 -5.60
C ALA A 76 3.29 -0.93 -4.07
N MET A 77 2.58 0.05 -3.47
CA MET A 77 2.39 0.10 -2.02
C MET A 77 1.66 -1.12 -1.49
N VAL A 78 0.51 -1.50 -2.05
CA VAL A 78 -0.26 -2.66 -1.56
C VAL A 78 0.57 -3.93 -1.63
N VAL A 79 1.21 -4.19 -2.78
CA VAL A 79 2.04 -5.39 -2.97
C VAL A 79 3.22 -5.39 -2.00
N LEU A 80 3.99 -4.31 -1.94
CA LEU A 80 5.17 -4.24 -1.09
C LEU A 80 4.81 -4.26 0.38
N ALA A 81 3.80 -3.50 0.83
CA ALA A 81 3.42 -3.40 2.23
C ALA A 81 2.91 -4.73 2.77
N VAL A 82 2.04 -5.42 2.01
CA VAL A 82 1.50 -6.73 2.42
C VAL A 82 2.62 -7.76 2.49
N ILE A 83 3.44 -7.90 1.45
CA ILE A 83 4.51 -8.92 1.42
C ILE A 83 5.58 -8.60 2.45
N HIS A 84 6.00 -7.34 2.60
CA HIS A 84 6.98 -6.91 3.60
C HIS A 84 6.47 -7.16 5.03
N GLY A 85 5.26 -6.69 5.34
CA GLY A 85 4.66 -6.84 6.67
C GLY A 85 4.46 -8.30 7.05
N LEU A 86 3.90 -9.10 6.15
CA LEU A 86 3.61 -10.51 6.40
C LEU A 86 4.87 -11.39 6.42
N ASN A 87 5.89 -11.10 5.61
CA ASN A 87 7.18 -11.79 5.73
C ASN A 87 7.94 -11.39 7.01
N GLY A 88 7.80 -10.14 7.47
CA GLY A 88 8.27 -9.71 8.79
C GLY A 88 7.58 -10.46 9.92
N LEU A 89 6.24 -10.55 9.88
CA LEU A 89 5.45 -11.32 10.83
C LEU A 89 5.84 -12.80 10.82
N ARG A 90 6.06 -13.40 9.64
CA ARG A 90 6.55 -14.77 9.52
C ARG A 90 7.87 -14.96 10.27
N GLN A 91 8.83 -14.04 10.12
CA GLN A 91 10.11 -14.12 10.81
C GLN A 91 9.96 -14.04 12.33
N ILE A 92 9.07 -13.18 12.82
CA ILE A 92 8.77 -13.10 14.26
C ILE A 92 8.15 -14.41 14.74
N LEU A 93 7.11 -14.90 14.06
CA LEU A 93 6.39 -16.12 14.46
C LEU A 93 7.26 -17.38 14.40
N ASP A 94 8.24 -17.42 13.49
CA ASP A 94 9.22 -18.50 13.40
C ASP A 94 10.06 -18.64 14.68
N GLU A 95 10.23 -17.58 15.46
CA GLU A 95 10.94 -17.61 16.75
C GLU A 95 10.04 -18.11 17.90
N TYR A 96 8.72 -17.93 17.81
CA TYR A 96 7.76 -18.35 18.85
C TYR A 96 7.16 -19.74 18.62
N ILE A 97 7.09 -20.22 17.38
CA ILE A 97 6.41 -21.47 17.03
C ILE A 97 7.42 -22.59 16.82
N VAL A 98 7.67 -23.34 17.90
CA VAL A 98 8.67 -24.42 17.92
C VAL A 98 8.21 -25.69 17.20
N ARG A 99 6.89 -25.99 17.21
CA ARG A 99 6.36 -27.25 16.64
C ARG A 99 6.25 -27.16 15.11
N PRO A 100 6.82 -28.10 14.34
CA PRO A 100 6.87 -28.02 12.88
C PRO A 100 5.47 -28.02 12.24
N GLY A 101 4.54 -28.85 12.71
CA GLY A 101 3.17 -28.88 12.19
C GLY A 101 2.42 -27.55 12.38
N ARG A 102 2.62 -26.86 13.51
CA ARG A 102 2.01 -25.54 13.75
C ARG A 102 2.64 -24.47 12.86
N ARG A 103 3.94 -24.57 12.58
CA ARG A 103 4.67 -23.65 11.70
C ARG A 103 4.13 -23.70 10.28
N VAL A 104 3.87 -24.90 9.76
CA VAL A 104 3.24 -25.08 8.43
C VAL A 104 1.88 -24.39 8.36
N ILE A 105 1.00 -24.63 9.34
CA ILE A 105 -0.33 -23.99 9.40
C ILE A 105 -0.21 -22.47 9.38
N VAL A 106 0.66 -21.90 10.21
CA VAL A 106 0.85 -20.45 10.28
C VAL A 106 1.41 -19.89 8.97
N HIS A 107 2.38 -20.55 8.34
CA HIS A 107 2.89 -20.12 7.04
C HIS A 107 1.82 -20.15 5.96
N THR A 108 1.01 -21.22 5.93
CA THR A 108 -0.14 -21.31 5.01
C THR A 108 -1.08 -20.14 5.21
N LEU A 109 -1.49 -19.86 6.46
CA LEU A 109 -2.38 -18.74 6.76
C LEU A 109 -1.80 -17.39 6.33
N ILE A 110 -0.52 -17.13 6.66
CA ILE A 110 0.16 -15.89 6.28
C ILE A 110 0.13 -15.70 4.76
N TRP A 111 0.49 -16.73 3.99
CA TRP A 111 0.55 -16.62 2.54
C TRP A 111 -0.84 -16.60 1.89
N THR A 112 -1.83 -17.29 2.44
CA THR A 112 -3.23 -17.17 2.01
C THR A 112 -3.72 -15.73 2.20
N VAL A 113 -3.50 -15.13 3.37
CA VAL A 113 -3.88 -13.74 3.63
C VAL A 113 -3.14 -12.79 2.70
N ALA A 114 -1.84 -13.00 2.47
CA ALA A 114 -1.05 -12.20 1.53
C ALA A 114 -1.65 -12.23 0.13
N THR A 115 -1.95 -13.44 -0.39
CA THR A 115 -2.54 -13.62 -1.73
C THR A 115 -3.92 -12.98 -1.84
N VAL A 116 -4.77 -13.13 -0.82
CA VAL A 116 -6.11 -12.53 -0.82
C VAL A 116 -6.02 -11.00 -0.82
N LEU A 117 -5.22 -10.40 0.06
CA LEU A 117 -5.10 -8.95 0.15
C LEU A 117 -4.47 -8.33 -1.10
N VAL A 118 -3.39 -8.94 -1.61
CA VAL A 118 -2.75 -8.48 -2.86
C VAL A 118 -3.68 -8.66 -4.05
N GLY A 119 -4.36 -9.80 -4.16
CA GLY A 119 -5.30 -10.09 -5.24
C GLY A 119 -6.49 -9.13 -5.23
N MET A 120 -7.10 -8.93 -4.07
CA MET A 120 -8.23 -8.01 -3.89
C MET A 120 -7.83 -6.55 -4.17
N GLY A 121 -6.68 -6.09 -3.64
CA GLY A 121 -6.19 -4.75 -3.90
C GLY A 121 -5.81 -4.53 -5.37
N SER A 122 -5.16 -5.52 -6.00
CA SER A 122 -4.83 -5.46 -7.43
C SER A 122 -6.09 -5.42 -8.28
N TYR A 123 -7.08 -6.25 -7.98
CA TYR A 123 -8.38 -6.24 -8.66
C TYR A 123 -9.05 -4.87 -8.55
N ALA A 124 -9.13 -4.32 -7.33
CA ALA A 124 -9.75 -3.02 -7.07
C ALA A 124 -9.07 -1.85 -7.80
N ILE A 125 -7.76 -1.91 -8.05
CA ILE A 125 -7.01 -0.85 -8.74
C ILE A 125 -7.02 -1.04 -10.26
N LEU A 126 -6.75 -2.27 -10.74
CA LEU A 126 -6.60 -2.56 -12.16
C LEU A 126 -7.94 -2.56 -12.89
N MET A 127 -8.99 -3.10 -12.27
CA MET A 127 -10.33 -3.18 -12.84
C MET A 127 -11.20 -1.98 -12.46
N PHE A 128 -10.60 -0.91 -11.93
CA PHE A 128 -11.37 0.26 -11.53
C PHE A 128 -11.95 0.99 -12.74
N GLU A 129 -13.27 1.18 -12.71
CA GLU A 129 -14.01 2.05 -13.61
C GLU A 129 -14.80 3.07 -12.78
N LYS A 130 -14.86 4.31 -13.26
CA LYS A 130 -15.51 5.40 -12.53
C LYS A 130 -17.00 5.45 -12.83
N ASP A 131 -17.83 5.39 -11.78
CA ASP A 131 -19.26 5.59 -11.86
C ASP A 131 -19.57 7.07 -12.13
N GLN A 132 -20.02 7.38 -13.35
CA GLN A 132 -20.35 8.75 -13.75
C GLN A 132 -21.61 9.28 -13.06
N GLU A 133 -22.58 8.41 -12.77
CA GLU A 133 -23.83 8.81 -12.14
C GLU A 133 -23.59 9.17 -10.67
N TYR A 134 -22.84 8.33 -9.96
CA TYR A 134 -22.44 8.60 -8.59
C TYR A 134 -21.65 9.92 -8.47
N ILE A 135 -20.69 10.17 -9.36
CA ILE A 135 -19.86 11.38 -9.32
C ILE A 135 -20.70 12.64 -9.57
N LYS A 136 -21.70 12.59 -10.47
CA LYS A 136 -22.61 13.71 -10.72
C LYS A 136 -23.46 14.03 -9.48
N ALA A 137 -23.93 13.00 -8.79
CA ALA A 137 -24.70 13.16 -7.55
C ALA A 137 -23.84 13.61 -6.36
N HIS A 138 -22.57 13.20 -6.32
CA HIS A 138 -21.65 13.44 -5.20
C HIS A 138 -20.32 14.05 -5.71
N PRO A 139 -20.34 15.30 -6.19
CA PRO A 139 -19.15 15.96 -6.72
C PRO A 139 -18.09 16.15 -5.61
N ARG A 140 -16.82 16.26 -6.03
CA ARG A 140 -15.72 16.53 -5.10
C ARG A 140 -15.95 17.85 -4.37
N LYS A 141 -15.78 17.87 -3.04
CA LYS A 141 -15.79 19.10 -2.25
C LYS A 141 -14.74 20.07 -2.82
N GLY A 142 -15.19 21.15 -3.46
CA GLY A 142 -14.37 22.12 -4.19
C GLY A 142 -14.78 22.35 -5.66
N GLN A 143 -15.39 21.36 -6.33
CA GLN A 143 -15.89 21.51 -7.70
C GLN A 143 -17.29 22.14 -7.77
N SER A 144 -18.15 21.91 -6.76
CA SER A 144 -19.53 22.44 -6.74
C SER A 144 -19.59 23.98 -6.77
N GLN A 145 -18.56 24.66 -6.27
CA GLN A 145 -18.51 26.13 -6.26
C GLN A 145 -18.15 26.72 -7.63
N THR A 146 -17.28 26.06 -8.41
CA THR A 146 -16.86 26.53 -9.74
C THR A 146 -17.99 26.45 -10.77
N VAL A 147 -18.84 25.43 -10.70
CA VAL A 147 -19.99 25.27 -11.60
C VAL A 147 -21.02 26.37 -11.39
N THR A 148 -21.31 26.72 -10.12
CA THR A 148 -22.28 27.77 -9.78
C THR A 148 -21.80 29.17 -10.17
N ALA A 149 -20.49 29.42 -10.07
CA ALA A 149 -19.89 30.71 -10.47
C ALA A 149 -19.84 30.91 -12.00
N SER A 150 -19.73 29.84 -12.79
CA SER A 150 -19.68 29.90 -14.26
C SER A 150 -21.06 30.06 -14.91
N VAL A 151 -22.12 29.62 -14.22
CA VAL A 151 -23.53 29.66 -14.71
C VAL A 151 -24.24 30.96 -14.30
N ALA A 152 -23.62 31.81 -13.48
CA ALA A 152 -24.17 33.15 -13.23
C ALA A 152 -24.35 33.88 -14.56
N PRO A 153 -25.57 34.38 -14.88
CA PRO A 153 -25.80 35.10 -16.12
C PRO A 153 -24.84 36.29 -16.11
N ARG A 154 -23.96 36.35 -17.11
CA ARG A 154 -23.20 37.57 -17.41
C ARG A 154 -24.24 38.62 -17.81
N GLY A 155 -24.73 39.35 -16.81
CA GLY A 155 -25.62 40.48 -16.98
C GLY A 155 -25.00 41.48 -17.95
N ARG A 156 -25.86 42.07 -18.78
CA ARG A 156 -25.55 43.11 -19.77
C ARG A 156 -24.85 44.31 -19.16
#